data_AF-A0A832LSV4-F1
#
_entry.id   AF-A0A832LSV4-F1
#
_cell.length_a   1.000
_cell.length_b   1.000
_cell.length_c   1.000
_cell.angle_alpha   90.00
_cell.angle_beta   90.00
_cell.angle_gamma   90.00
#
_symmetry.space_group_name_H-M   'P 1'
#
loop_
_entity.id
_entity.type
_entity.pdbx_description
1 polymer ?
#
loop_
_entity_poly.entity_id
_entity_poly.type
_entity_poly.pdbx_seq_one_letter_code
_entity_poly.pdbx_strand_id
1 'polypeptide(L)'
;MRMLWVILPALFLAAPAWAEAPAKFNPDTVFVAAALEGFFPGEARGAPRRLNCYMVRRDGKWIAGVGTATYQGRAQYNTALMIIDPEGLTLTAERLAGEARITLVPDPWIPKDQKARKVTVKIDAAVKPPNNPQSIADLDGRWTATFEGDPQELRDALLHAGEAGGRVSGGLGGTQVPSVADVSFDLAVYGLLPGKAKENFHSRRAISIGVKDGRAVSARYGMMDMRHNMFDWETLDNPTDDRITPDTIAVSIRFETDTLDGETAEFAIRLEGRRVANWVAGTWQGTYKPTGGKPTPISGYFRGDVRPKAFVAERGEVDNRPWFVEVPNHRKVQPAEHPRLFFRKDDVPDLRRRAATPEGQAIVKRLRQLLNGSDGESMTRIFNPATKAYENNKFKAVPGAFSISHAAGYGFLYQLTGDAKYAGFARECVEKSWAGQRSFDDRYSWVAPGGELRAGPSIAWHAVAYDLCYDAWPDDFRRKVALSIQNYSD
;
A
#
# COMPACT_ATOMS: atom_id res chain seq x y z
N MET A 1 17.98 -38.44 -8.33
CA MET A 1 18.54 -37.19 -8.90
C MET A 1 17.40 -36.34 -9.44
N ARG A 2 16.90 -35.39 -8.64
CA ARG A 2 15.85 -34.44 -9.08
C ARG A 2 16.52 -33.08 -9.28
N MET A 3 16.68 -32.68 -10.54
CA MET A 3 17.04 -31.32 -10.94
C MET A 3 15.86 -30.39 -10.62
N LEU A 4 16.05 -29.52 -9.64
CA LEU A 4 15.12 -28.45 -9.30
C LEU A 4 15.45 -27.26 -10.23
N TRP A 5 14.60 -27.01 -11.22
CA TRP A 5 14.62 -25.78 -11.99
C TRP A 5 14.12 -24.63 -11.11
N VAL A 6 15.02 -23.70 -10.77
CA VAL A 6 14.67 -22.43 -10.15
C VAL A 6 14.26 -21.47 -11.26
N ILE A 7 12.95 -21.31 -11.44
CA ILE A 7 12.39 -20.21 -12.23
C ILE A 7 12.39 -18.96 -11.34
N LEU A 8 13.38 -18.09 -11.54
CA LEU A 8 13.42 -16.73 -10.98
C LEU A 8 12.33 -15.88 -11.66
N PRO A 9 11.36 -15.31 -10.92
CA PRO A 9 10.58 -14.22 -11.45
C PRO A 9 11.46 -12.97 -11.42
N ALA A 10 11.95 -12.58 -12.60
CA ALA A 10 12.57 -11.29 -12.88
C ALA A 10 11.54 -10.16 -12.65
N LEU A 11 11.33 -9.78 -11.39
CA LEU A 11 10.87 -8.44 -11.08
C LEU A 11 12.10 -7.54 -11.14
N PHE A 12 12.10 -6.64 -12.12
CA PHE A 12 13.06 -5.57 -12.31
C PHE A 12 13.17 -4.70 -11.05
N LEU A 13 14.07 -5.06 -10.13
CA LEU A 13 15.11 -4.11 -9.77
C LEU A 13 16.12 -4.26 -10.90
N ALA A 14 16.08 -3.38 -11.89
CA ALA A 14 17.24 -3.22 -12.73
C ALA A 14 18.41 -2.96 -11.76
N ALA A 15 19.36 -3.90 -11.68
CA ALA A 15 20.71 -3.48 -11.35
C ALA A 15 20.98 -2.26 -12.26
N PRO A 16 21.41 -1.10 -11.72
CA PRO A 16 21.66 0.07 -12.56
C PRO A 16 22.45 -0.39 -13.78
N ALA A 17 22.11 0.02 -15.00
CA ALA A 17 22.79 -0.54 -16.17
C ALA A 17 24.30 -0.19 -16.11
N TRP A 18 25.15 -1.12 -15.65
CA TRP A 18 26.61 -1.00 -15.63
C TRP A 18 27.12 -1.25 -17.04
N ALA A 19 26.94 -0.28 -17.96
CA ALA A 19 27.23 -0.46 -19.38
C ALA A 19 28.61 0.07 -19.83
N GLU A 20 29.45 0.54 -18.91
CA GLU A 20 30.86 0.87 -19.20
C GLU A 20 31.78 -0.14 -18.53
N ALA A 21 32.91 -0.48 -19.18
CA ALA A 21 33.92 -1.37 -18.62
C ALA A 21 34.29 -0.90 -17.19
N PRO A 22 34.48 -1.81 -16.22
CA PRO A 22 34.69 -1.43 -14.84
C PRO A 22 35.90 -0.50 -14.76
N ALA A 23 35.67 0.72 -14.26
CA ALA A 23 36.73 1.67 -13.96
C ALA A 23 37.78 0.96 -13.09
N LYS A 24 39.07 1.26 -13.32
CA LYS A 24 40.14 0.80 -12.43
C LYS A 24 39.77 1.14 -10.98
N PHE A 25 40.00 0.20 -10.07
CA PHE A 25 39.72 0.40 -8.65
C PHE A 25 40.32 1.71 -8.15
N ASN A 26 39.48 2.58 -7.61
CA ASN A 26 39.87 3.83 -6.97
C ASN A 26 39.28 3.86 -5.56
N PRO A 27 40.08 3.69 -4.50
CA PRO A 27 39.57 3.67 -3.13
C PRO A 27 38.95 5.01 -2.72
N ASP A 28 39.30 6.12 -3.38
CA ASP A 28 38.78 7.44 -3.07
C ASP A 28 37.39 7.69 -3.63
N THR A 29 36.98 6.93 -4.66
CA THR A 29 35.66 7.06 -5.29
C THR A 29 35.08 5.68 -5.59
N VAL A 30 34.29 5.17 -4.64
CA VAL A 30 33.77 3.80 -4.69
C VAL A 30 32.40 3.66 -4.04
N PHE A 31 31.61 2.73 -4.58
CA PHE A 31 30.39 2.22 -3.95
C PHE A 31 30.70 0.91 -3.23
N VAL A 32 30.32 0.80 -1.97
CA VAL A 32 30.55 -0.40 -1.15
C VAL A 32 29.23 -1.09 -0.87
N ALA A 33 29.12 -2.37 -1.20
CA ALA A 33 28.04 -3.23 -0.76
C ALA A 33 28.60 -4.30 0.17
N ALA A 34 28.25 -4.26 1.46
CA ALA A 34 28.71 -5.20 2.48
C ALA A 34 27.53 -5.84 3.22
N ALA A 35 27.43 -7.16 3.18
CA ALA A 35 26.48 -7.94 3.94
C ALA A 35 27.07 -8.33 5.30
N LEU A 36 26.41 -7.93 6.38
CA LEU A 36 26.73 -8.31 7.75
C LEU A 36 25.89 -9.55 8.12
N GLU A 37 26.45 -10.74 7.90
CA GLU A 37 25.75 -12.00 8.16
C GLU A 37 25.53 -12.20 9.66
N GLY A 38 24.30 -12.54 10.07
CA GLY A 38 23.93 -12.72 11.48
C GLY A 38 23.70 -11.42 12.25
N PHE A 39 23.61 -10.27 11.56
CA PHE A 39 23.40 -8.97 12.20
C PHE A 39 22.12 -8.91 13.06
N PHE A 40 21.06 -9.60 12.66
CA PHE A 40 19.87 -9.75 13.49
C PHE A 40 19.78 -11.17 14.05
N PRO A 41 19.24 -11.36 15.28
CA PRO A 41 19.06 -12.70 15.84
C PRO A 41 18.18 -13.60 14.98
N GLY A 42 18.58 -14.88 14.88
CA GLY A 42 17.82 -15.94 14.24
C GLY A 42 18.03 -16.07 12.73
N GLU A 43 17.17 -16.88 12.12
CA GLU A 43 17.25 -17.22 10.69
C GLU A 43 16.00 -16.75 9.94
N ALA A 44 16.14 -16.62 8.62
CA ALA A 44 15.03 -16.43 7.70
C ALA A 44 15.28 -17.34 6.49
N ARG A 45 14.35 -18.27 6.23
CA ARG A 45 14.44 -19.24 5.11
C ARG A 45 15.73 -20.06 5.11
N GLY A 46 16.19 -20.47 6.31
CA GLY A 46 17.38 -21.30 6.50
C GLY A 46 18.71 -20.57 6.30
N ALA A 47 18.70 -19.23 6.31
CA ALA A 47 19.90 -18.41 6.28
C ALA A 47 19.92 -17.42 7.46
N PRO A 48 21.11 -17.08 8.00
CA PRO A 48 21.24 -16.05 9.03
C PRO A 48 20.63 -14.72 8.58
N ARG A 49 19.91 -14.05 9.48
CA ARG A 49 19.37 -12.73 9.19
C ARG A 49 20.51 -11.71 9.08
N ARG A 50 20.66 -11.12 7.91
CA ARG A 50 21.76 -10.21 7.58
C ARG A 50 21.30 -8.78 7.32
N LEU A 51 22.16 -7.81 7.60
CA LEU A 51 21.99 -6.42 7.17
C LEU A 51 22.89 -6.17 5.94
N ASN A 52 22.32 -5.79 4.80
CA ASN A 52 23.14 -5.31 3.69
C ASN A 52 23.36 -3.80 3.87
N CYS A 53 24.61 -3.40 3.90
CA CYS A 53 25.08 -2.03 4.03
C CYS A 53 25.57 -1.55 2.68
N TYR A 54 25.07 -0.41 2.23
CA TYR A 54 25.48 0.26 1.01
C TYR A 54 26.04 1.62 1.35
N MET A 55 27.28 1.89 0.96
CA MET A 55 27.99 3.11 1.33
C MET A 55 28.66 3.73 0.11
N VAL A 56 28.76 5.05 0.09
CA VAL A 56 29.36 5.81 -1.01
C VAL A 56 30.53 6.61 -0.48
N ARG A 57 31.68 6.47 -1.14
CA ARG A 57 32.88 7.28 -0.92
C ARG A 57 33.17 8.09 -2.19
N ARG A 58 33.52 9.36 -2.03
CA ARG A 58 33.95 10.25 -3.13
C ARG A 58 35.08 11.15 -2.66
N ASP A 59 36.07 11.34 -3.52
CA ASP A 59 37.24 12.17 -3.24
C ASP A 59 37.85 11.88 -1.86
N GLY A 60 37.91 10.60 -1.51
CA GLY A 60 38.50 10.11 -0.25
C GLY A 60 37.57 10.23 0.96
N LYS A 61 36.37 10.79 0.83
CA LYS A 61 35.42 11.04 1.92
C LYS A 61 34.16 10.19 1.82
N TRP A 62 33.70 9.67 2.96
CA TRP A 62 32.40 9.01 3.04
C TRP A 62 31.27 10.04 2.92
N ILE A 63 30.32 9.77 2.03
CA ILE A 63 29.25 10.72 1.70
C ILE A 63 27.90 10.28 2.26
N ALA A 64 27.61 8.99 2.19
CA ALA A 64 26.33 8.41 2.57
C ALA A 64 26.45 6.92 2.88
N GLY A 65 25.54 6.42 3.72
CA GLY A 65 25.38 5.00 3.99
C GLY A 65 23.93 4.64 4.30
N VAL A 66 23.46 3.52 3.74
CA VAL A 66 22.11 2.98 3.95
C VAL A 66 22.18 1.47 4.20
N GLY A 67 21.49 1.00 5.23
CA GLY A 67 21.33 -0.42 5.56
C GLY A 67 19.93 -0.94 5.19
N THR A 68 19.83 -2.21 4.80
CA THR A 68 18.54 -2.84 4.52
C THR A 68 18.54 -4.33 4.84
N ALA A 69 17.42 -4.82 5.36
CA ALA A 69 17.16 -6.23 5.64
C ALA A 69 16.56 -6.97 4.43
N THR A 70 17.08 -6.69 3.23
CA THR A 70 16.62 -7.35 2.00
C THR A 70 17.42 -8.62 1.69
N TYR A 71 16.77 -9.57 1.02
CA TYR A 71 17.43 -10.70 0.41
C TYR A 71 16.82 -10.88 -0.97
N GLN A 72 17.68 -10.89 -1.99
CA GLN A 72 17.27 -10.92 -3.41
C GLN A 72 16.23 -9.83 -3.74
N GLY A 73 16.47 -8.61 -3.26
CA GLY A 73 15.61 -7.45 -3.53
C GLY A 73 14.29 -7.42 -2.73
N ARG A 74 14.03 -8.38 -1.85
CA ARG A 74 12.81 -8.42 -1.02
C ARG A 74 13.14 -8.24 0.45
N ALA A 75 12.43 -7.33 1.12
CA ALA A 75 12.47 -7.20 2.57
C ALA A 75 12.12 -8.55 3.20
N GLN A 76 12.96 -9.03 4.12
CA GLN A 76 12.75 -10.34 4.76
C GLN A 76 11.98 -10.21 6.07
N TYR A 77 12.36 -9.24 6.90
CA TYR A 77 11.85 -9.10 8.27
C TYR A 77 11.88 -7.65 8.77
N ASN A 78 12.40 -6.72 7.96
CA ASN A 78 12.34 -5.30 8.21
C ASN A 78 12.29 -4.56 6.86
N THR A 79 11.36 -3.63 6.75
CA THR A 79 11.08 -2.78 5.59
C THR A 79 11.65 -1.38 5.73
N ALA A 80 12.13 -0.97 6.90
CA ALA A 80 12.83 0.31 7.04
C ALA A 80 14.20 0.27 6.34
N LEU A 81 14.68 1.47 5.99
CA LEU A 81 16.06 1.70 5.61
C LEU A 81 16.80 2.26 6.83
N MET A 82 17.95 1.67 7.15
CA MET A 82 18.78 2.06 8.27
C MET A 82 19.74 3.16 7.84
N ILE A 83 19.93 4.18 8.66
CA ILE A 83 20.92 5.22 8.38
C ILE A 83 22.27 4.70 8.82
N ILE A 84 23.26 4.69 7.92
CA ILE A 84 24.64 4.32 8.23
C ILE A 84 25.50 5.57 8.10
N ASP A 85 26.22 5.86 9.16
CA ASP A 85 27.32 6.82 9.18
C ASP A 85 28.65 6.04 9.09
N PRO A 86 29.33 6.07 7.93
CA PRO A 86 30.56 5.33 7.70
C PRO A 86 31.83 6.16 7.95
N GLU A 87 31.75 7.36 8.54
CA GLU A 87 32.90 8.27 8.67
C GLU A 87 34.11 7.66 9.39
N GLY A 88 33.91 6.69 10.30
CA GLY A 88 34.98 5.97 11.01
C GLY A 88 35.62 4.81 10.23
N LEU A 89 35.20 4.55 8.99
CA LEU A 89 35.78 3.51 8.13
C LEU A 89 36.96 4.06 7.32
N THR A 90 37.97 3.22 7.13
CA THR A 90 39.09 3.45 6.21
C THR A 90 39.04 2.39 5.11
N LEU A 91 39.16 2.82 3.86
CA LEU A 91 39.27 1.93 2.70
C LEU A 91 40.59 2.16 1.96
N THR A 92 41.34 1.08 1.79
CA THR A 92 42.55 1.00 0.97
C THR A 92 42.36 -0.01 -0.17
N ALA A 93 43.41 -0.23 -0.98
CA ALA A 93 43.40 -1.28 -2.00
C ALA A 93 43.34 -2.70 -1.44
N GLU A 94 43.67 -2.89 -0.17
CA GLU A 94 43.79 -4.22 0.44
C GLU A 94 42.73 -4.46 1.52
N ARG A 95 42.13 -3.41 2.08
CA ARG A 95 41.31 -3.54 3.30
C ARG A 95 40.24 -2.46 3.43
N LEU A 96 39.07 -2.87 3.94
CA LEU A 96 38.05 -2.02 4.55
C LEU A 96 38.01 -2.30 6.05
N ALA A 97 38.37 -1.32 6.87
CA ALA A 97 38.38 -1.50 8.33
C ALA A 97 37.96 -0.24 9.09
N GLY A 98 37.46 -0.38 10.31
CA GLY A 98 37.12 0.73 11.20
C GLY A 98 35.74 0.59 11.81
N GLU A 99 35.16 1.71 12.23
CA GLU A 99 33.84 1.76 12.87
C GLU A 99 32.81 2.49 12.00
N ALA A 100 31.61 1.93 11.92
CA ALA A 100 30.43 2.58 11.37
C ALA A 100 29.32 2.64 12.41
N ARG A 101 28.53 3.72 12.40
CA ARG A 101 27.37 3.89 13.28
C ARG A 101 26.09 3.66 12.49
N ILE A 102 25.24 2.77 12.97
CA ILE A 102 23.97 2.42 12.34
C ILE A 102 22.83 2.88 13.25
N THR A 103 21.88 3.61 12.67
CA THR A 103 20.60 3.89 13.33
C THR A 103 19.56 2.90 12.83
N LEU A 104 19.14 2.01 13.72
CA LEU A 104 18.03 1.10 13.48
C LEU A 104 16.72 1.87 13.56
N VAL A 105 16.10 2.06 12.40
CA VAL A 105 14.79 2.70 12.27
C VAL A 105 13.71 1.65 12.52
N PRO A 106 12.75 1.89 13.42
CA PRO A 106 11.70 0.93 13.70
C PRO A 106 10.73 0.78 12.53
N ASP A 107 10.33 -0.46 12.30
CA ASP A 107 9.24 -0.85 11.42
C ASP A 107 8.25 -1.76 12.19
N PRO A 108 7.15 -2.28 11.61
CA PRO A 108 6.16 -3.04 12.39
C PRO A 108 6.71 -4.29 13.07
N TRP A 109 7.92 -4.75 12.70
CA TRP A 109 8.50 -6.00 13.18
C TRP A 109 9.79 -5.80 13.98
N ILE A 110 10.70 -4.92 13.54
CA ILE A 110 12.01 -4.72 14.19
C ILE A 110 12.41 -3.23 14.20
N PRO A 111 12.92 -2.71 15.33
CA PRO A 111 12.85 -3.31 16.67
C PRO A 111 11.39 -3.49 17.12
N LYS A 112 11.07 -4.62 17.76
CA LYS A 112 9.68 -5.00 18.07
C LYS A 112 8.99 -3.98 18.99
N ASP A 113 9.78 -3.35 19.85
CA ASP A 113 9.37 -2.29 20.78
C ASP A 113 9.13 -0.93 20.12
N GLN A 114 9.31 -0.83 18.79
CA GLN A 114 9.14 0.39 18.01
C GLN A 114 10.07 1.54 18.41
N LYS A 115 11.17 1.26 19.11
CA LYS A 115 12.16 2.27 19.49
C LYS A 115 13.32 2.25 18.50
N ALA A 116 13.76 3.44 18.07
CA ALA A 116 14.99 3.54 17.30
C ALA A 116 16.19 3.20 18.20
N ARG A 117 17.17 2.48 17.66
CA ARG A 117 18.38 2.06 18.40
C ARG A 117 19.64 2.45 17.65
N LYS A 118 20.71 2.74 18.37
CA LYS A 118 22.03 2.98 17.79
C LYS A 118 22.87 1.72 17.92
N VAL A 119 23.66 1.45 16.90
CA VAL A 119 24.56 0.28 16.85
C VAL A 119 25.91 0.76 16.34
N THR A 120 26.97 0.46 17.07
CA THR A 120 28.35 0.65 16.59
C THR A 120 28.84 -0.66 16.02
N VAL A 121 29.26 -0.65 14.76
CA VAL A 121 29.76 -1.84 14.04
C VAL A 121 31.22 -1.64 13.71
N LYS A 122 32.07 -2.56 14.17
CA LYS A 122 33.46 -2.70 13.75
C LYS A 122 33.52 -3.62 12.55
N ILE A 123 34.12 -3.15 11.46
CA ILE A 123 34.33 -3.92 10.23
C ILE A 123 35.81 -4.19 10.08
N ASP A 124 36.14 -5.41 9.66
CA ASP A 124 37.47 -5.80 9.24
C ASP A 124 37.41 -6.78 8.07
N ALA A 125 37.56 -6.27 6.84
CA ALA A 125 37.42 -7.04 5.61
C ALA A 125 38.57 -6.80 4.64
N ALA A 126 39.08 -7.89 4.06
CA ALA A 126 40.05 -7.84 2.98
C ALA A 126 39.37 -7.47 1.67
N VAL A 127 40.03 -6.63 0.87
CA VAL A 127 39.66 -6.32 -0.51
C VAL A 127 40.37 -7.32 -1.42
N LYS A 128 39.59 -8.11 -2.15
CA LYS A 128 40.07 -9.22 -2.98
C LYS A 128 39.80 -8.92 -4.46
N PRO A 129 40.53 -9.55 -5.40
CA PRO A 129 40.16 -9.54 -6.80
C PRO A 129 38.68 -9.97 -6.99
N PRO A 130 37.95 -9.36 -7.94
CA PRO A 130 36.54 -9.64 -8.11
C PRO A 130 36.31 -11.07 -8.64
N ASN A 131 35.36 -11.79 -8.05
CA ASN A 131 34.90 -13.10 -8.54
C ASN A 131 33.68 -12.98 -9.47
N ASN A 132 33.16 -11.76 -9.68
CA ASN A 132 32.06 -11.46 -10.59
C ASN A 132 32.48 -10.30 -11.52
N PRO A 133 32.25 -10.38 -12.84
CA PRO A 133 32.55 -9.29 -13.78
C PRO A 133 31.88 -7.95 -13.47
N GLN A 134 30.82 -7.92 -12.66
CA GLN A 134 30.13 -6.69 -12.24
C GLN A 134 30.78 -5.99 -11.04
N SER A 135 31.71 -6.66 -10.36
CA SER A 135 32.42 -6.16 -9.18
C SER A 135 33.78 -5.61 -9.58
N ILE A 136 34.20 -4.51 -8.97
CA ILE A 136 35.57 -3.98 -9.10
C ILE A 136 36.52 -4.78 -8.18
N ALA A 137 36.04 -5.17 -7.01
CA ALA A 137 36.76 -5.99 -6.03
C ALA A 137 35.76 -6.61 -5.04
N ASP A 138 36.07 -7.77 -4.48
CA ASP A 138 35.22 -8.43 -3.50
C ASP A 138 35.65 -8.12 -2.06
N LEU A 139 34.71 -8.20 -1.12
CA LEU A 139 34.95 -8.05 0.31
C LEU A 139 34.73 -9.37 1.04
N ASP A 140 35.66 -9.73 1.92
CA ASP A 140 35.55 -10.91 2.79
C ASP A 140 36.27 -10.67 4.12
N GLY A 141 35.55 -10.88 5.22
CA GLY A 141 36.10 -10.63 6.55
C GLY A 141 35.11 -10.83 7.68
N ARG A 142 35.26 -10.05 8.75
CA ARG A 142 34.45 -10.14 9.97
C ARG A 142 33.92 -8.78 10.39
N TRP A 143 32.84 -8.82 11.15
CA TRP A 143 32.32 -7.67 11.86
C TRP A 143 32.03 -8.04 13.31
N THR A 144 32.10 -7.05 14.20
CA THR A 144 31.49 -7.10 15.53
C THR A 144 30.61 -5.86 15.73
N ALA A 145 29.61 -5.95 16.60
CA ALA A 145 28.74 -4.84 16.90
C ALA A 145 28.31 -4.77 18.35
N THR A 146 28.04 -3.56 18.81
CA THR A 146 27.46 -3.27 20.11
C THR A 146 26.16 -2.48 19.91
N PHE A 147 25.08 -3.02 20.46
CA PHE A 147 23.75 -2.41 20.41
C PHE A 147 23.53 -1.57 21.67
N GLU A 148 23.10 -0.31 21.51
CA GLU A 148 22.81 0.57 22.63
C GLU A 148 21.45 0.22 23.26
N GLY A 149 21.46 -0.12 24.55
CA GLY A 149 20.25 -0.39 25.34
C GLY A 149 20.50 -1.39 26.47
N ASP A 150 19.50 -1.52 27.35
CA ASP A 150 19.50 -2.57 28.37
C ASP A 150 19.42 -3.97 27.70
N PRO A 151 20.20 -4.97 28.15
CA PRO A 151 20.18 -6.31 27.57
C PRO A 151 18.80 -6.98 27.49
N GLN A 152 17.92 -6.75 28.47
CA GLN A 152 16.57 -7.31 28.44
C GLN A 152 15.69 -6.57 27.42
N GLU A 153 15.74 -5.23 27.40
CA GLU A 153 15.03 -4.44 26.37
C GLU A 153 15.44 -4.85 24.96
N LEU A 154 16.74 -5.08 24.72
CA LEU A 154 17.24 -5.51 23.41
C LEU A 154 16.68 -6.87 23.01
N ARG A 155 16.62 -7.84 23.94
CA ARG A 155 16.00 -9.14 23.67
C ARG A 155 14.52 -9.02 23.34
N ASP A 156 13.79 -8.22 24.12
CA ASP A 156 12.35 -7.99 23.92
C ASP A 156 12.07 -7.30 22.57
N ALA A 157 13.01 -6.47 22.13
CA ALA A 157 13.00 -5.81 20.83
C ALA A 157 13.47 -6.71 19.66
N LEU A 158 13.81 -7.99 19.92
CA LEU A 158 14.37 -8.96 18.98
C LEU A 158 15.73 -8.55 18.39
N LEU A 159 16.58 -7.97 19.22
CA LEU A 159 17.96 -7.57 18.92
C LEU A 159 18.97 -8.38 19.74
N HIS A 160 20.25 -8.31 19.37
CA HIS A 160 21.33 -8.92 20.15
C HIS A 160 21.53 -8.15 21.46
N ALA A 161 21.66 -8.88 22.56
CA ALA A 161 21.98 -8.32 23.87
C ALA A 161 23.47 -8.58 24.17
N GLY A 162 24.30 -7.55 23.99
CA GLY A 162 25.76 -7.63 24.14
C GLY A 162 26.50 -7.49 22.81
N GLU A 163 27.73 -8.02 22.76
CA GLU A 163 28.53 -8.05 21.54
C GLU A 163 27.99 -9.11 20.58
N ALA A 164 27.71 -8.69 19.35
CA ALA A 164 27.38 -9.57 18.24
C ALA A 164 28.54 -9.59 17.24
N GLY A 165 28.63 -10.64 16.44
CA GLY A 165 29.61 -10.68 15.36
C GLY A 165 29.28 -11.72 14.32
N GLY A 166 29.92 -11.60 13.17
CA GLY A 166 29.67 -12.47 12.04
C GLY A 166 30.61 -12.23 10.88
N ARG A 167 30.27 -12.83 9.74
CA ARG A 167 31.01 -12.66 8.50
C ARG A 167 30.58 -11.38 7.78
N VAL A 168 31.55 -10.67 7.22
CA VAL A 168 31.33 -9.64 6.20
C VAL A 168 31.60 -10.26 4.84
N SER A 169 30.64 -10.14 3.92
CA SER A 169 30.81 -10.52 2.52
C SER A 169 30.26 -9.41 1.61
N GLY A 170 30.77 -9.24 0.41
CA GLY A 170 30.28 -8.17 -0.46
C GLY A 170 31.20 -7.82 -1.61
N GLY A 171 31.06 -6.60 -2.13
CA GLY A 171 31.88 -6.11 -3.22
C GLY A 171 31.90 -4.59 -3.34
N LEU A 172 32.82 -4.13 -4.17
CA LEU A 172 33.10 -2.74 -4.49
C LEU A 172 32.66 -2.46 -5.92
N GLY A 173 32.05 -1.31 -6.15
CA GLY A 173 31.46 -0.92 -7.42
C GLY A 173 31.72 0.53 -7.79
N GLY A 174 31.30 0.91 -9.00
CA GLY A 174 31.34 2.31 -9.44
C GLY A 174 30.32 3.18 -8.70
N THR A 175 30.58 4.48 -8.63
CA THR A 175 29.77 5.47 -7.91
C THR A 175 28.84 6.27 -8.82
N GLN A 176 28.43 5.74 -9.97
CA GLN A 176 27.51 6.47 -10.84
C GLN A 176 26.22 6.79 -10.08
N VAL A 177 26.04 8.07 -9.75
CA VAL A 177 24.83 8.54 -9.09
C VAL A 177 23.95 9.19 -10.15
N PRO A 178 22.71 8.70 -10.31
CA PRO A 178 21.80 9.30 -11.26
C PRO A 178 21.59 10.78 -10.96
N SER A 179 21.60 11.59 -12.01
CA SER A 179 21.35 13.02 -11.96
C SER A 179 20.09 13.36 -11.16
N VAL A 180 20.11 14.50 -10.48
CA VAL A 180 18.93 15.11 -9.81
C VAL A 180 18.34 16.26 -10.62
N ALA A 181 18.66 16.33 -11.92
CA ALA A 181 18.14 17.34 -12.82
C ALA A 181 16.62 17.23 -13.04
N ASP A 182 16.05 16.03 -12.97
CA ASP A 182 14.62 15.80 -13.12
C ASP A 182 14.19 14.50 -12.43
N VAL A 183 13.90 14.57 -11.13
CA VAL A 183 13.61 13.40 -10.29
C VAL A 183 12.51 13.67 -9.27
N SER A 184 11.92 12.59 -8.75
CA SER A 184 11.04 12.62 -7.58
C SER A 184 11.64 11.84 -6.43
N PHE A 185 11.56 12.38 -5.22
CA PHE A 185 11.84 11.65 -3.99
C PHE A 185 10.52 11.19 -3.39
N ASP A 186 10.24 9.89 -3.46
CA ASP A 186 9.02 9.29 -2.88
C ASP A 186 9.37 8.69 -1.52
N LEU A 187 8.88 9.35 -0.46
CA LEU A 187 9.29 9.13 0.92
C LEU A 187 8.14 8.54 1.75
N ALA A 188 8.46 7.51 2.53
CA ALA A 188 7.67 7.04 3.66
C ALA A 188 8.21 7.71 4.93
N VAL A 189 7.42 8.59 5.54
CA VAL A 189 7.77 9.35 6.74
C VAL A 189 7.12 8.71 7.96
N TYR A 190 7.94 8.22 8.88
CA TYR A 190 7.52 7.43 10.03
C TYR A 190 7.24 8.31 11.25
N GLY A 191 6.13 8.02 11.96
CA GLY A 191 5.78 8.69 13.21
C GLY A 191 5.38 10.16 13.04
N LEU A 192 4.91 10.54 11.85
CA LEU A 192 4.60 11.94 11.53
C LEU A 192 3.34 12.41 12.24
N LEU A 193 2.31 11.56 12.33
CA LEU A 193 1.08 11.93 12.99
C LEU A 193 1.09 11.60 14.49
N PRO A 194 0.82 12.59 15.35
CA PRO A 194 0.58 12.35 16.77
C PRO A 194 -0.78 11.68 17.00
N GLY A 195 -0.95 11.10 18.18
CA GLY A 195 -2.18 10.46 18.64
C GLY A 195 -2.09 8.93 18.71
N LYS A 196 -3.21 8.28 19.05
CA LYS A 196 -3.25 6.84 19.32
C LYS A 196 -3.46 6.04 18.04
N ALA A 197 -2.38 5.52 17.48
CA ALA A 197 -2.46 4.64 16.32
C ALA A 197 -3.15 3.30 16.68
N LYS A 198 -4.16 2.90 15.90
CA LYS A 198 -4.67 1.51 15.94
C LYS A 198 -3.61 0.51 15.47
N GLU A 199 -2.79 0.92 14.49
CA GLU A 199 -1.71 0.14 13.90
C GLU A 199 -0.55 1.07 13.52
N ASN A 200 0.69 0.58 13.61
CA ASN A 200 1.90 1.42 13.42
C ASN A 200 2.03 2.07 12.04
N PHE A 201 1.31 1.60 11.03
CA PHE A 201 1.33 2.24 9.72
C PHE A 201 0.42 3.47 9.64
N HIS A 202 -0.55 3.63 10.55
CA HIS A 202 -1.44 4.81 10.55
C HIS A 202 -0.71 6.11 10.86
N SER A 203 0.37 6.06 11.66
CA SER A 203 1.20 7.23 11.97
C SER A 203 2.15 7.63 10.83
N ARG A 204 2.14 6.90 9.71
CA ARG A 204 3.00 7.18 8.56
C ARG A 204 2.29 8.08 7.56
N ARG A 205 3.07 8.86 6.82
CA ARG A 205 2.60 9.57 5.63
C ARG A 205 3.56 9.34 4.47
N ALA A 206 3.00 9.29 3.28
CA ALA A 206 3.79 9.39 2.07
C ALA A 206 4.03 10.87 1.78
N ILE A 207 5.27 11.25 1.45
CA ILE A 207 5.63 12.58 0.97
C ILE A 207 6.41 12.39 -0.32
N SER A 208 6.00 13.06 -1.39
CA SER A 208 6.68 13.03 -2.69
C SER A 208 7.18 14.44 -3.01
N ILE A 209 8.49 14.59 -3.25
CA ILE A 209 9.11 15.87 -3.59
C ILE A 209 9.60 15.82 -5.04
N GLY A 210 9.03 16.64 -5.91
CA GLY A 210 9.51 16.82 -7.28
C GLY A 210 10.70 17.77 -7.32
N VAL A 211 11.76 17.39 -8.03
CA VAL A 211 13.02 18.12 -8.09
C VAL A 211 13.44 18.36 -9.53
N LYS A 212 13.71 19.62 -9.86
CA LYS A 212 14.33 20.02 -11.13
C LYS A 212 15.61 20.80 -10.87
N ASP A 213 16.68 20.43 -11.56
CA ASP A 213 17.99 21.08 -11.47
C ASP A 213 18.48 21.28 -10.03
N GLY A 214 18.29 20.25 -9.19
CA GLY A 214 18.68 20.29 -7.77
C GLY A 214 17.81 21.19 -6.88
N ARG A 215 16.66 21.67 -7.37
CA ARG A 215 15.68 22.47 -6.62
C ARG A 215 14.36 21.75 -6.50
N ALA A 216 13.76 21.77 -5.30
CA ALA A 216 12.40 21.30 -5.12
C ALA A 216 11.43 22.23 -5.87
N VAL A 217 10.60 21.67 -6.75
CA VAL A 217 9.62 22.41 -7.56
C VAL A 217 8.17 22.06 -7.24
N SER A 218 7.96 20.97 -6.51
CA SER A 218 6.63 20.54 -6.07
C SER A 218 6.76 19.63 -4.86
N ALA A 219 5.69 19.55 -4.08
CA ALA A 219 5.53 18.52 -3.08
C ALA A 219 4.07 18.05 -3.05
N ARG A 220 3.87 16.82 -2.60
CA ARG A 220 2.56 16.29 -2.20
C ARG A 220 2.74 15.38 -1.00
N TYR A 221 1.70 15.27 -0.20
CA TYR A 221 1.65 14.32 0.90
C TYR A 221 0.32 13.58 0.86
N GLY A 222 0.27 12.37 1.42
CA GLY A 222 -0.95 11.59 1.45
C GLY A 222 -0.86 10.39 2.36
N MET A 223 -1.94 9.62 2.38
CA MET A 223 -1.97 8.32 3.03
C MET A 223 -1.08 7.32 2.29
N MET A 224 -0.69 6.25 2.97
CA MET A 224 0.24 5.25 2.44
C MET A 224 -0.25 3.84 2.75
N ASP A 225 -0.28 2.99 1.73
CA ASP A 225 -0.65 1.58 1.89
C ASP A 225 0.54 0.74 2.42
N MET A 226 0.31 -0.54 2.72
CA MET A 226 1.37 -1.45 3.20
C MET A 226 2.47 -1.72 2.17
N ARG A 227 2.27 -1.35 0.90
CA ARG A 227 3.24 -1.46 -0.19
C ARG A 227 3.98 -0.14 -0.45
N HIS A 228 3.76 0.87 0.40
CA HIS A 228 4.29 2.22 0.26
C HIS A 228 3.75 2.98 -0.98
N ASN A 229 2.57 2.63 -1.47
CA ASN A 229 1.87 3.45 -2.47
C ASN A 229 1.12 4.58 -1.77
N MET A 230 1.27 5.78 -2.29
CA MET A 230 0.53 6.95 -1.83
C MET A 230 -0.88 6.97 -2.43
N PHE A 231 -1.87 7.32 -1.61
CA PHE A 231 -3.26 7.56 -2.00
C PHE A 231 -3.83 8.73 -1.18
N ASP A 232 -5.00 9.24 -1.57
CA ASP A 232 -5.66 10.40 -0.93
C ASP A 232 -4.68 11.52 -0.61
N TRP A 233 -3.98 11.98 -1.65
CA TRP A 233 -2.91 12.95 -1.52
C TRP A 233 -3.37 14.35 -1.89
N GLU A 234 -2.70 15.32 -1.27
CA GLU A 234 -2.86 16.74 -1.54
C GLU A 234 -1.55 17.32 -2.06
N THR A 235 -1.66 18.29 -2.96
CA THR A 235 -0.48 19.03 -3.46
C THR A 235 -0.16 20.15 -2.48
N LEU A 236 1.12 20.32 -2.19
CA LEU A 236 1.63 21.38 -1.33
C LEU A 236 2.19 22.52 -2.18
N ASP A 237 1.88 23.74 -1.75
CA ASP A 237 2.46 24.93 -2.35
C ASP A 237 3.93 25.05 -1.95
N ASN A 238 4.78 25.08 -2.98
CA ASN A 238 6.22 25.38 -2.96
C ASN A 238 6.97 24.88 -1.72
N PRO A 239 7.49 23.62 -1.73
CA PRO A 239 8.51 23.24 -0.75
C PRO A 239 9.64 24.28 -0.74
N THR A 240 10.01 24.77 0.44
CA THR A 240 11.07 25.76 0.58
C THR A 240 12.35 25.05 1.02
N ASP A 241 13.39 25.00 0.18
CA ASP A 241 14.76 24.68 0.62
C ASP A 241 15.83 24.79 -0.49
N ASP A 242 17.08 24.66 -0.08
CA ASP A 242 18.22 25.38 -0.65
C ASP A 242 19.22 24.48 -1.39
N ARG A 243 19.27 23.16 -1.12
CA ARG A 243 20.33 22.26 -1.66
C ARG A 243 19.90 20.79 -1.75
N ILE A 244 19.37 20.38 -2.90
CA ILE A 244 19.29 18.96 -3.27
C ILE A 244 20.49 18.65 -4.15
N THR A 245 21.33 17.72 -3.69
CA THR A 245 22.51 17.27 -4.43
C THR A 245 22.28 15.83 -4.90
N PRO A 246 23.17 15.27 -5.74
CA PRO A 246 23.10 13.85 -6.08
C PRO A 246 23.08 12.92 -4.87
N ASP A 247 23.64 13.32 -3.71
CA ASP A 247 23.81 12.44 -2.53
C ASP A 247 23.01 12.88 -1.30
N THR A 248 22.40 14.07 -1.31
CA THR A 248 21.73 14.64 -0.13
C THR A 248 20.41 15.29 -0.49
N ILE A 249 19.44 15.18 0.40
CA ILE A 249 18.19 15.94 0.36
C ILE A 249 18.04 16.71 1.67
N ALA A 250 17.74 17.99 1.55
CA ALA A 250 17.29 18.84 2.65
C ALA A 250 16.08 19.62 2.13
N VAL A 251 14.89 19.37 2.68
CA VAL A 251 13.64 20.02 2.23
C VAL A 251 12.75 20.36 3.41
N SER A 252 12.21 21.58 3.43
CA SER A 252 11.22 22.02 4.42
C SER A 252 9.83 22.13 3.76
N ILE A 253 8.82 21.56 4.41
CA ILE A 253 7.43 21.56 3.92
C ILE A 253 6.47 21.96 5.03
N ARG A 254 5.34 22.55 4.62
CA ARG A 254 4.18 22.84 5.47
C ARG A 254 2.92 22.25 4.87
N PHE A 255 2.05 21.71 5.72
CA PHE A 255 0.78 21.13 5.31
C PHE A 255 -0.19 21.05 6.50
N GLU A 256 -1.48 20.92 6.22
CA GLU A 256 -2.53 20.75 7.22
C GLU A 256 -3.11 19.34 7.11
N THR A 257 -3.32 18.63 8.21
CA THR A 257 -3.99 17.33 8.19
C THR A 257 -4.52 17.00 9.58
N ASP A 258 -5.46 16.07 9.64
CA ASP A 258 -5.92 15.54 10.92
C ASP A 258 -4.86 14.64 11.57
N THR A 259 -4.74 14.76 12.90
CA THR A 259 -4.01 13.83 13.76
C THR A 259 -4.73 12.48 13.83
N LEU A 260 -4.11 11.49 14.47
CA LEU A 260 -4.75 10.17 14.65
C LEU A 260 -5.98 10.22 15.57
N ASP A 261 -6.11 11.28 16.36
CA ASP A 261 -7.24 11.51 17.25
C ASP A 261 -8.34 12.37 16.59
N GLY A 262 -8.20 12.70 15.29
CA GLY A 262 -9.19 13.44 14.50
C GLY A 262 -9.14 14.95 14.65
N GLU A 263 -8.06 15.50 15.22
CA GLU A 263 -7.87 16.94 15.38
C GLU A 263 -7.08 17.53 14.21
N THR A 264 -7.60 18.55 13.55
CA THR A 264 -6.90 19.25 12.46
C THR A 264 -5.70 20.06 12.99
N ALA A 265 -4.53 19.86 12.38
CA ALA A 265 -3.28 20.50 12.78
C ALA A 265 -2.42 20.95 11.59
N GLU A 266 -1.72 22.07 11.77
CA GLU A 266 -0.65 22.54 10.88
C GLU A 266 0.65 21.78 11.21
N PHE A 267 1.32 21.25 10.20
CA PHE A 267 2.63 20.63 10.29
C PHE A 267 3.67 21.50 9.57
N ALA A 268 4.82 21.70 10.21
CA ALA A 268 5.99 22.31 9.60
C ALA A 268 7.18 21.41 9.89
N ILE A 269 7.70 20.72 8.87
CA ILE A 269 8.80 19.76 9.02
C ILE A 269 9.95 20.06 8.08
N ARG A 270 11.15 19.68 8.53
CA ARG A 270 12.40 19.66 7.77
C ARG A 270 12.86 18.22 7.63
N LEU A 271 13.03 17.78 6.39
CA LEU A 271 13.55 16.47 5.99
C LEU A 271 15.05 16.61 5.72
N GLU A 272 15.88 15.75 6.31
CA GLU A 272 17.31 15.68 6.00
C GLU A 272 17.71 14.22 5.74
N GLY A 273 18.20 13.93 4.54
CA GLY A 273 18.48 12.58 4.10
C GLY A 273 19.74 12.43 3.27
N ARG A 274 20.23 11.19 3.25
CA ARG A 274 21.36 10.74 2.46
C ARG A 274 20.86 9.75 1.42
N ARG A 275 21.43 9.84 0.22
CA ARG A 275 21.08 8.99 -0.92
C ARG A 275 22.20 8.02 -1.22
N VAL A 276 21.83 6.77 -1.47
CA VAL A 276 22.72 5.72 -1.94
C VAL A 276 22.03 5.02 -3.11
N ALA A 277 22.60 5.16 -4.32
CA ALA A 277 21.95 4.77 -5.57
C ALA A 277 20.54 5.40 -5.70
N ASN A 278 19.47 4.61 -5.74
CA ASN A 278 18.09 5.11 -5.79
C ASN A 278 17.40 5.13 -4.43
N TRP A 279 18.08 4.73 -3.36
CA TRP A 279 17.50 4.76 -2.02
C TRP A 279 17.84 6.06 -1.32
N VAL A 280 16.90 6.55 -0.52
CA VAL A 280 17.12 7.66 0.39
C VAL A 280 16.66 7.27 1.79
N ALA A 281 17.46 7.61 2.80
CA ALA A 281 17.08 7.46 4.20
C ALA A 281 17.53 8.67 4.99
N GLY A 282 16.79 9.03 6.02
CA GLY A 282 17.06 10.26 6.75
C GLY A 282 16.23 10.45 8.00
N THR A 283 16.42 11.62 8.59
CA THR A 283 15.68 12.10 9.76
C THR A 283 14.82 13.27 9.38
N TRP A 284 13.74 13.46 10.11
CA TRP A 284 12.96 14.68 10.01
C TRP A 284 12.72 15.28 11.39
N GLN A 285 12.59 16.60 11.44
CA GLN A 285 12.29 17.37 12.65
C GLN A 285 11.29 18.46 12.30
N GLY A 286 10.47 18.86 13.26
CA GLY A 286 9.49 19.90 13.01
C GLY A 286 8.57 20.16 14.18
N THR A 287 7.44 20.78 13.88
CA THR A 287 6.36 21.02 14.81
C THR A 287 5.03 20.62 14.21
N TYR A 288 4.11 20.13 15.04
CA TYR A 288 2.68 20.16 14.72
C TYR A 288 1.99 21.15 15.65
N LYS A 289 0.97 21.85 15.15
CA LYS A 289 0.20 22.84 15.88
C LYS A 289 -1.28 22.58 15.63
N PRO A 290 -2.00 22.02 16.61
CA PRO A 290 -3.44 21.89 16.50
C PRO A 290 -4.16 23.23 16.39
N THR A 291 -5.38 23.22 15.87
CA THR A 291 -6.20 24.43 15.75
C THR A 291 -6.43 25.07 17.12
N GLY A 292 -5.89 26.27 17.33
CA GLY A 292 -5.93 26.97 18.63
C GLY A 292 -4.90 26.49 19.68
N GLY A 293 -4.12 25.45 19.36
CA GLY A 293 -3.07 24.90 20.20
C GLY A 293 -1.71 25.59 20.08
N LYS A 294 -0.75 25.16 20.92
CA LYS A 294 0.66 25.57 20.83
C LYS A 294 1.44 24.60 19.92
N PRO A 295 2.42 25.09 19.15
CA PRO A 295 3.33 24.22 18.41
C PRO A 295 4.04 23.24 19.35
N THR A 296 4.01 21.96 19.00
CA THR A 296 4.65 20.88 19.74
C THR A 296 5.75 20.24 18.88
N PRO A 297 6.98 20.08 19.39
CA PRO A 297 8.07 19.52 18.62
C PRO A 297 7.82 18.04 18.32
N ILE A 298 8.16 17.64 17.10
CA ILE A 298 8.07 16.26 16.61
C ILE A 298 9.31 15.94 15.78
N SER A 299 9.68 14.67 15.76
CA SER A 299 10.82 14.19 14.98
C SER A 299 10.69 12.71 14.69
N GLY A 300 11.36 12.25 13.65
CA GLY A 300 11.38 10.85 13.31
C GLY A 300 12.33 10.54 12.16
N TYR A 301 12.00 9.49 11.42
CA TYR A 301 12.81 8.96 10.32
C TYR A 301 11.98 8.86 9.05
N PHE A 302 12.66 8.82 7.92
CA PHE A 302 12.03 8.48 6.65
C PHE A 302 12.93 7.56 5.83
N ARG A 303 12.28 6.79 4.96
CA ARG A 303 12.93 6.09 3.85
C ARG A 303 12.27 6.50 2.55
N GLY A 304 12.91 6.24 1.43
CA GLY A 304 12.28 6.47 0.15
C GLY A 304 13.08 5.96 -1.01
N ASP A 305 12.53 6.20 -2.18
CA ASP A 305 13.13 5.88 -3.46
C ASP A 305 13.18 7.14 -4.34
N VAL A 306 14.23 7.26 -5.14
CA VAL A 306 14.37 8.31 -6.15
C VAL A 306 13.89 7.75 -7.49
N ARG A 307 12.92 8.43 -8.08
CA ARG A 307 12.33 8.06 -9.37
C ARG A 307 12.73 9.07 -10.45
N PRO A 308 12.94 8.61 -11.69
CA PRO A 308 13.14 9.52 -12.81
C PRO A 308 11.87 10.35 -13.05
N LYS A 309 12.06 11.56 -13.58
CA LYS A 309 11.05 12.59 -13.80
C LYS A 309 10.52 13.18 -12.49
N ALA A 310 10.63 14.49 -12.38
CA ALA A 310 9.97 15.21 -11.31
C ALA A 310 8.47 15.01 -11.44
N PHE A 311 7.85 14.68 -10.33
CA PHE A 311 6.45 14.95 -10.12
C PHE A 311 6.34 16.46 -10.24
N VAL A 312 5.71 16.93 -11.30
CA VAL A 312 5.21 18.29 -11.36
C VAL A 312 3.74 18.09 -11.15
N ALA A 313 3.19 18.68 -10.09
CA ALA A 313 1.76 18.83 -10.02
C ALA A 313 1.39 19.73 -11.19
N GLU A 314 1.09 19.15 -12.34
CA GLU A 314 0.13 19.75 -13.24
C GLU A 314 -1.12 19.85 -12.37
N ARG A 315 -1.36 21.02 -11.78
CA ARG A 315 -2.69 21.36 -11.31
C ARG A 315 -3.54 21.22 -12.56
N GLY A 316 -4.10 20.02 -12.78
CA GLY A 316 -5.11 19.82 -13.79
C GLY A 316 -6.10 20.94 -13.57
N GLU A 317 -6.47 21.64 -14.65
CA GLU A 317 -7.48 22.68 -14.54
C GLU A 317 -8.65 22.10 -13.75
N VAL A 318 -8.99 22.74 -12.63
CA VAL A 318 -10.08 22.25 -11.78
C VAL A 318 -11.31 22.16 -12.70
N ASP A 319 -11.80 20.94 -12.91
CA ASP A 319 -13.00 20.73 -13.71
C ASP A 319 -14.19 21.24 -12.90
N ASN A 320 -14.45 22.53 -13.05
CA ASN A 320 -15.56 23.23 -12.40
C ASN A 320 -16.91 22.95 -13.09
N ARG A 321 -16.95 22.07 -14.10
CA ARG A 321 -18.25 21.66 -14.66
C ARG A 321 -19.02 20.91 -13.57
N PRO A 322 -20.34 21.14 -13.44
CA PRO A 322 -21.16 20.34 -12.55
C PRO A 322 -20.97 18.85 -12.88
N TRP A 323 -20.74 18.02 -11.86
CA TRP A 323 -20.62 16.56 -12.04
C TRP A 323 -21.93 15.90 -12.50
N PHE A 324 -23.02 16.67 -12.54
CA PHE A 324 -24.34 16.28 -13.02
C PHE A 324 -24.76 17.18 -14.20
N VAL A 325 -25.63 16.64 -15.05
CA VAL A 325 -26.31 17.41 -16.10
C VAL A 325 -27.79 17.34 -15.81
N GLU A 326 -28.51 18.46 -15.89
CA GLU A 326 -29.96 18.45 -15.79
C GLU A 326 -30.55 17.59 -16.93
N VAL A 327 -31.37 16.60 -16.57
CA VAL A 327 -32.05 15.77 -17.56
C VAL A 327 -33.28 16.54 -18.06
N PRO A 328 -33.37 16.84 -19.38
CA PRO A 328 -34.52 17.55 -19.93
C PRO A 328 -35.82 16.82 -19.58
N ASN A 329 -36.83 17.58 -19.14
CA ASN A 329 -38.14 17.06 -18.74
C ASN A 329 -38.11 16.11 -17.52
N HIS A 330 -37.08 16.17 -16.68
CA HIS A 330 -37.09 15.43 -15.42
C HIS A 330 -38.32 15.77 -14.57
N ARG A 331 -39.11 14.75 -14.24
CA ARG A 331 -40.28 14.87 -13.36
C ARG A 331 -39.87 14.48 -11.94
N LYS A 332 -40.40 15.13 -10.91
CA LYS A 332 -40.17 14.64 -9.53
C LYS A 332 -40.85 13.29 -9.35
N VAL A 333 -40.21 12.41 -8.60
CA VAL A 333 -40.79 11.11 -8.19
C VAL A 333 -41.95 11.38 -7.23
N GLN A 334 -43.07 10.69 -7.40
CA GLN A 334 -44.23 10.79 -6.52
C GLN A 334 -44.11 9.84 -5.32
N PRO A 335 -44.76 10.16 -4.19
CA PRO A 335 -44.89 9.21 -3.09
C PRO A 335 -45.46 7.87 -3.57
N ALA A 336 -44.87 6.77 -3.11
CA ALA A 336 -45.21 5.40 -3.51
C ALA A 336 -45.11 5.08 -5.02
N GLU A 337 -44.47 5.95 -5.83
CA GLU A 337 -44.13 5.62 -7.23
C GLU A 337 -43.01 4.58 -7.26
N HIS A 338 -43.26 3.46 -7.94
CA HIS A 338 -42.31 2.37 -8.15
C HIS A 338 -42.57 1.66 -9.51
N PRO A 339 -41.52 1.13 -10.18
CA PRO A 339 -40.09 1.33 -9.91
C PRO A 339 -39.67 2.78 -10.14
N ARG A 340 -38.56 3.19 -9.52
CA ARG A 340 -38.05 4.58 -9.59
C ARG A 340 -36.54 4.73 -9.47
N LEU A 341 -35.80 3.67 -9.14
CA LEU A 341 -34.35 3.78 -8.95
C LEU A 341 -33.58 3.88 -10.27
N PHE A 342 -33.97 3.09 -11.27
CA PHE A 342 -33.29 3.06 -12.58
C PHE A 342 -34.20 3.46 -13.74
N PHE A 343 -35.50 3.22 -13.60
CA PHE A 343 -36.52 3.51 -14.59
C PHE A 343 -37.87 3.67 -13.89
N ARG A 344 -38.84 4.26 -14.59
CA ARG A 344 -40.22 4.42 -14.13
C ARG A 344 -41.15 3.41 -14.78
N LYS A 345 -42.36 3.31 -14.24
CA LYS A 345 -43.40 2.43 -14.79
C LYS A 345 -43.69 2.71 -16.27
N ASP A 346 -43.66 3.97 -16.68
CA ASP A 346 -43.87 4.39 -18.07
C ASP A 346 -42.76 3.92 -19.02
N ASP A 347 -41.57 3.57 -18.50
CA ASP A 347 -40.45 3.05 -19.30
C ASP A 347 -40.56 1.54 -19.56
N VAL A 348 -41.38 0.82 -18.79
CA VAL A 348 -41.50 -0.65 -18.86
C VAL A 348 -41.90 -1.16 -20.26
N PRO A 349 -42.84 -0.53 -21.00
CA PRO A 349 -43.14 -0.93 -22.38
C PRO A 349 -41.91 -0.85 -23.30
N ASP A 350 -41.08 0.20 -23.17
CA ASP A 350 -39.86 0.34 -23.98
C ASP A 350 -38.81 -0.70 -23.57
N LEU A 351 -38.67 -0.99 -22.28
CA LEU A 351 -37.79 -2.06 -21.80
C LEU A 351 -38.19 -3.43 -22.34
N ARG A 352 -39.50 -3.74 -22.38
CA ARG A 352 -40.03 -4.97 -23.00
C ARG A 352 -39.73 -5.02 -24.50
N ARG A 353 -39.91 -3.90 -25.20
CA ARG A 353 -39.55 -3.78 -26.62
C ARG A 353 -38.06 -4.04 -26.84
N ARG A 354 -37.18 -3.46 -26.02
CA ARG A 354 -35.73 -3.70 -26.08
C ARG A 354 -35.38 -5.15 -25.76
N ALA A 355 -36.01 -5.75 -24.77
CA ALA A 355 -35.82 -7.16 -24.40
C ALA A 355 -36.21 -8.14 -25.52
N ALA A 356 -37.10 -7.74 -26.43
CA ALA A 356 -37.50 -8.54 -27.58
C ALA A 356 -36.50 -8.50 -28.76
N THR A 357 -35.54 -7.56 -28.75
CA THR A 357 -34.46 -7.52 -29.76
C THR A 357 -33.49 -8.68 -29.58
N PRO A 358 -32.69 -9.08 -30.61
CA PRO A 358 -31.71 -10.15 -30.46
C PRO A 358 -30.70 -9.92 -29.32
N GLU A 359 -30.25 -8.68 -29.14
CA GLU A 359 -29.37 -8.29 -28.03
C GLU A 359 -30.08 -8.42 -26.69
N GLY A 360 -31.29 -7.86 -26.59
CA GLY A 360 -32.10 -7.95 -25.37
C GLY A 360 -32.40 -9.40 -24.98
N GLN A 361 -32.72 -10.26 -25.94
CA GLN A 361 -32.95 -11.69 -25.71
C GLN A 361 -31.68 -12.39 -25.20
N ALA A 362 -30.50 -12.04 -25.72
CA ALA A 362 -29.23 -12.58 -25.24
C ALA A 362 -28.94 -12.15 -23.79
N ILE A 363 -29.21 -10.88 -23.44
CA ILE A 363 -29.07 -10.34 -22.08
C ILE A 363 -30.03 -11.06 -21.13
N VAL A 364 -31.31 -11.18 -21.51
CA VAL A 364 -32.33 -11.87 -20.69
C VAL A 364 -32.01 -13.35 -20.53
N LYS A 365 -31.56 -14.02 -21.58
CA LYS A 365 -31.10 -15.43 -21.50
C LYS A 365 -29.93 -15.57 -20.53
N ARG A 366 -28.97 -14.65 -20.57
CA ARG A 366 -27.83 -14.66 -19.64
C ARG A 366 -28.27 -14.39 -18.21
N LEU A 367 -29.16 -13.43 -17.97
CA LEU A 367 -29.75 -13.18 -16.65
C LEU A 367 -30.39 -14.44 -16.09
N ARG A 368 -31.25 -15.09 -16.87
CA ARG A 368 -31.91 -16.36 -16.52
C ARG A 368 -30.91 -17.44 -16.11
N GLN A 369 -29.87 -17.63 -16.92
CA GLN A 369 -28.80 -18.59 -16.61
C GLN A 369 -28.04 -18.23 -15.33
N LEU A 370 -27.81 -16.95 -15.05
CA LEU A 370 -27.13 -16.53 -13.82
C LEU A 370 -27.98 -16.78 -12.58
N LEU A 371 -29.31 -16.67 -12.69
CA LEU A 371 -30.24 -16.77 -11.56
C LEU A 371 -30.42 -18.20 -11.02
N ASN A 372 -30.44 -19.21 -11.89
CA ASN A 372 -30.64 -20.60 -11.45
C ASN A 372 -29.74 -21.63 -12.15
N GLY A 373 -28.83 -21.19 -13.01
CA GLY A 373 -27.96 -22.05 -13.81
C GLY A 373 -28.58 -22.51 -15.14
N SER A 374 -29.85 -22.17 -15.40
CA SER A 374 -30.61 -22.63 -16.58
C SER A 374 -31.48 -21.52 -17.19
N ASP A 375 -32.79 -21.59 -16.99
CA ASP A 375 -33.86 -20.84 -17.67
C ASP A 375 -34.46 -19.71 -16.82
N GLY A 376 -34.03 -19.55 -15.57
CA GLY A 376 -34.56 -18.58 -14.63
C GLY A 376 -35.99 -18.87 -14.15
N GLU A 377 -36.57 -20.05 -14.42
CA GLU A 377 -37.94 -20.42 -14.06
C GLU A 377 -38.06 -21.01 -12.64
N SER A 378 -36.97 -21.05 -11.88
CA SER A 378 -36.93 -21.56 -10.52
C SER A 378 -35.87 -20.84 -9.70
N MET A 379 -35.93 -21.00 -8.37
CA MET A 379 -34.87 -20.56 -7.47
C MET A 379 -33.59 -21.38 -7.62
N THR A 380 -32.46 -20.73 -7.36
CA THR A 380 -31.18 -21.44 -7.25
C THR A 380 -31.18 -22.49 -6.15
N ARG A 381 -30.40 -23.55 -6.37
CA ARG A 381 -30.08 -24.59 -5.40
C ARG A 381 -28.61 -24.61 -4.98
N ILE A 382 -27.83 -23.64 -5.47
CA ILE A 382 -26.38 -23.59 -5.30
C ILE A 382 -26.04 -22.45 -4.35
N PHE A 383 -25.74 -22.78 -3.11
CA PHE A 383 -25.49 -21.83 -2.03
C PHE A 383 -24.05 -21.93 -1.53
N ASN A 384 -23.47 -20.78 -1.17
CA ASN A 384 -22.18 -20.75 -0.50
C ASN A 384 -22.36 -21.28 0.94
N PRO A 385 -21.61 -22.30 1.38
CA PRO A 385 -21.71 -22.83 2.73
C PRO A 385 -21.07 -21.94 3.81
N ALA A 386 -20.40 -20.86 3.44
CA ALA A 386 -19.74 -19.97 4.39
C ALA A 386 -20.74 -19.36 5.38
N THR A 387 -20.35 -19.35 6.65
CA THR A 387 -21.16 -18.80 7.76
C THR A 387 -20.64 -17.45 8.26
N LYS A 388 -19.42 -17.07 7.86
CA LYS A 388 -18.80 -15.78 8.21
C LYS A 388 -17.95 -15.25 7.05
N ALA A 389 -17.58 -13.97 7.12
CA ALA A 389 -16.72 -13.34 6.12
C ALA A 389 -15.28 -13.85 6.18
N TYR A 390 -14.62 -13.89 5.03
CA TYR A 390 -13.22 -14.32 4.89
C TYR A 390 -12.96 -15.74 5.39
N GLU A 391 -13.99 -16.57 5.36
CA GLU A 391 -13.85 -17.98 5.61
C GLU A 391 -13.06 -18.55 4.43
N ASN A 392 -12.00 -19.31 4.70
CA ASN A 392 -11.17 -19.91 3.65
C ASN A 392 -11.91 -21.07 2.96
N ASN A 393 -13.09 -20.79 2.43
CA ASN A 393 -13.93 -21.69 1.68
C ASN A 393 -13.52 -21.61 0.20
N LYS A 394 -13.52 -22.77 -0.47
CA LYS A 394 -13.14 -22.87 -1.88
C LYS A 394 -14.36 -22.77 -2.81
N PHE A 395 -15.44 -22.14 -2.36
CA PHE A 395 -16.64 -22.02 -3.16
C PHE A 395 -16.33 -21.20 -4.42
N LYS A 396 -16.68 -21.73 -5.59
CA LYS A 396 -16.41 -21.08 -6.87
C LYS A 396 -17.71 -20.50 -7.41
N ALA A 397 -17.66 -19.25 -7.84
CA ALA A 397 -18.74 -18.64 -8.58
C ALA A 397 -19.03 -19.46 -9.85
N VAL A 398 -20.23 -20.00 -9.96
CA VAL A 398 -20.74 -20.69 -11.14
C VAL A 398 -22.12 -20.12 -11.50
N PRO A 399 -22.57 -20.20 -12.76
CA PRO A 399 -23.93 -19.81 -13.10
C PRO A 399 -24.96 -20.49 -12.18
N GLY A 400 -25.91 -19.71 -11.68
CA GLY A 400 -26.86 -20.16 -10.68
C GLY A 400 -26.38 -20.08 -9.24
N ALA A 401 -25.09 -19.87 -8.93
CA ALA A 401 -24.67 -19.70 -7.53
C ALA A 401 -25.30 -18.45 -6.91
N PHE A 402 -25.95 -18.61 -5.75
CA PHE A 402 -26.64 -17.51 -5.06
C PHE A 402 -25.73 -16.29 -4.85
N SER A 403 -26.30 -15.11 -5.01
CA SER A 403 -25.67 -13.80 -4.87
C SER A 403 -26.69 -12.84 -4.28
N ILE A 404 -26.22 -11.85 -3.52
CA ILE A 404 -27.03 -10.73 -3.00
C ILE A 404 -27.80 -9.97 -4.09
N SER A 405 -27.40 -10.08 -5.37
CA SER A 405 -28.08 -9.47 -6.51
C SER A 405 -29.22 -10.32 -7.12
N HIS A 406 -29.45 -11.56 -6.68
CA HIS A 406 -30.50 -12.42 -7.24
C HIS A 406 -31.90 -11.83 -7.06
N ALA A 407 -32.17 -11.22 -5.90
CA ALA A 407 -33.45 -10.59 -5.62
C ALA A 407 -33.78 -9.51 -6.68
N ALA A 408 -32.80 -8.67 -7.03
CA ALA A 408 -32.95 -7.67 -8.08
C ALA A 408 -33.11 -8.29 -9.47
N GLY A 409 -32.36 -9.36 -9.77
CA GLY A 409 -32.46 -10.05 -11.06
C GLY A 409 -33.84 -10.67 -11.30
N TYR A 410 -34.43 -11.33 -10.30
CA TYR A 410 -35.81 -11.81 -10.38
C TYR A 410 -36.82 -10.65 -10.41
N GLY A 411 -36.60 -9.57 -9.66
CA GLY A 411 -37.43 -8.37 -9.74
C GLY A 411 -37.45 -7.74 -11.14
N PHE A 412 -36.32 -7.78 -11.85
CA PHE A 412 -36.27 -7.31 -13.24
C PHE A 412 -37.04 -8.24 -14.19
N LEU A 413 -36.97 -9.57 -14.00
CA LEU A 413 -37.82 -10.51 -14.76
C LEU A 413 -39.31 -10.26 -14.51
N TYR A 414 -39.71 -9.91 -13.28
CA TYR A 414 -41.08 -9.49 -13.00
C TYR A 414 -41.48 -8.26 -13.82
N GLN A 415 -40.64 -7.22 -13.89
CA GLN A 415 -40.94 -6.02 -14.68
C GLN A 415 -41.08 -6.33 -16.17
N LEU A 416 -40.19 -7.17 -16.72
CA LEU A 416 -40.24 -7.55 -18.14
C LEU A 416 -41.44 -8.43 -18.51
N THR A 417 -41.89 -9.30 -17.60
CA THR A 417 -42.91 -10.33 -17.92
C THR A 417 -44.29 -10.05 -17.34
N GLY A 418 -44.37 -9.31 -16.23
CA GLY A 418 -45.59 -9.16 -15.42
C GLY A 418 -45.92 -10.38 -14.55
N ASP A 419 -45.13 -11.45 -14.61
CA ASP A 419 -45.41 -12.71 -13.90
C ASP A 419 -44.98 -12.61 -12.43
N ALA A 420 -45.96 -12.64 -11.53
CA ALA A 420 -45.77 -12.49 -10.09
C ALA A 420 -44.86 -13.58 -9.48
N LYS A 421 -44.66 -14.73 -10.15
CA LYS A 421 -43.76 -15.76 -9.65
C LYS A 421 -42.33 -15.26 -9.47
N TYR A 422 -41.86 -14.37 -10.35
CA TYR A 422 -40.49 -13.83 -10.23
C TYR A 422 -40.38 -12.87 -9.05
N ALA A 423 -41.44 -12.10 -8.74
CA ALA A 423 -41.49 -11.34 -7.50
C ALA A 423 -41.48 -12.27 -6.27
N GLY A 424 -42.13 -13.44 -6.36
CA GLY A 424 -42.04 -14.51 -5.36
C GLY A 424 -40.61 -15.01 -5.13
N PHE A 425 -39.89 -15.33 -6.20
CA PHE A 425 -38.46 -15.73 -6.12
C PHE A 425 -37.58 -14.60 -5.58
N ALA A 426 -37.84 -13.35 -5.95
CA ALA A 426 -37.14 -12.20 -5.40
C ALA A 426 -37.34 -12.09 -3.89
N ARG A 427 -38.56 -12.30 -3.39
CA ARG A 427 -38.87 -12.36 -1.96
C ARG A 427 -38.10 -13.48 -1.27
N GLU A 428 -38.08 -14.69 -1.84
CA GLU A 428 -37.33 -15.81 -1.27
C GLU A 428 -35.83 -15.48 -1.14
N CYS A 429 -35.23 -14.83 -2.13
CA CYS A 429 -33.84 -14.36 -2.04
C CYS A 429 -33.61 -13.40 -0.86
N VAL A 430 -34.50 -12.43 -0.65
CA VAL A 430 -34.42 -11.49 0.48
C VAL A 430 -34.51 -12.22 1.81
N GLU A 431 -35.45 -13.16 1.95
CA GLU A 431 -35.63 -13.97 3.15
C GLU A 431 -34.39 -14.85 3.43
N LYS A 432 -33.76 -15.43 2.40
CA LYS A 432 -32.48 -16.16 2.54
C LYS A 432 -31.36 -15.25 3.04
N SER A 433 -31.23 -14.05 2.48
CA SER A 433 -30.22 -13.10 2.93
C SER A 433 -30.43 -12.67 4.39
N TRP A 434 -31.68 -12.42 4.81
CA TRP A 434 -32.00 -12.17 6.22
C TRP A 434 -31.68 -13.36 7.14
N ALA A 435 -31.79 -14.59 6.63
CA ALA A 435 -31.37 -15.79 7.34
C ALA A 435 -29.84 -15.99 7.37
N GLY A 436 -29.06 -15.03 6.86
CA GLY A 436 -27.60 -15.07 6.85
C GLY A 436 -26.97 -15.79 5.65
N GLN A 437 -27.76 -16.14 4.63
CA GLN A 437 -27.21 -16.73 3.41
C GLN A 437 -26.28 -15.73 2.72
N ARG A 438 -25.01 -16.12 2.62
CA ARG A 438 -23.96 -15.33 1.99
C ARG A 438 -23.99 -15.48 0.47
N SER A 439 -23.47 -14.47 -0.23
CA SER A 439 -23.22 -14.52 -1.67
C SER A 439 -22.18 -15.60 -2.00
N PHE A 440 -22.06 -15.97 -3.29
CA PHE A 440 -20.96 -16.82 -3.78
C PHE A 440 -19.58 -16.26 -3.39
N ASP A 441 -19.48 -14.94 -3.24
CA ASP A 441 -18.38 -14.27 -2.56
C ASP A 441 -18.77 -14.07 -1.09
N ASP A 442 -18.12 -14.86 -0.23
CA ASP A 442 -18.39 -14.92 1.20
C ASP A 442 -18.08 -13.62 1.95
N ARG A 443 -17.66 -12.54 1.29
CA ARG A 443 -17.54 -11.23 1.93
C ARG A 443 -18.84 -10.45 1.88
N TYR A 444 -19.77 -10.79 0.98
CA TYR A 444 -21.06 -10.14 0.83
C TYR A 444 -22.19 -10.94 1.48
N SER A 445 -22.90 -10.30 2.39
CA SER A 445 -24.07 -10.83 3.09
C SER A 445 -24.90 -9.66 3.62
N TRP A 446 -26.18 -9.91 3.91
CA TRP A 446 -27.00 -9.00 4.69
C TRP A 446 -26.59 -9.03 6.17
N VAL A 447 -26.36 -10.22 6.72
CA VAL A 447 -25.94 -10.42 8.12
C VAL A 447 -24.41 -10.52 8.19
N ALA A 448 -23.79 -9.72 9.06
CA ALA A 448 -22.34 -9.71 9.33
C ALA A 448 -21.48 -9.72 8.03
N PRO A 449 -21.59 -8.68 7.17
CA PRO A 449 -20.78 -8.55 5.97
C PRO A 449 -19.27 -8.42 6.32
N GLY A 450 -18.40 -8.61 5.33
CA GLY A 450 -16.95 -8.43 5.47
C GLY A 450 -16.53 -6.95 5.55
N GLY A 451 -17.12 -6.20 6.47
CA GLY A 451 -16.93 -4.77 6.67
C GLY A 451 -17.86 -3.88 5.85
N GLU A 452 -17.82 -2.58 6.15
CA GLU A 452 -18.70 -1.53 5.60
C GLU A 452 -18.72 -1.49 4.07
N LEU A 453 -17.54 -1.69 3.43
CA LEU A 453 -17.40 -1.75 1.97
C LEU A 453 -18.22 -2.88 1.32
N ARG A 454 -18.64 -3.88 2.09
CA ARG A 454 -19.47 -5.01 1.62
C ARG A 454 -20.92 -4.87 2.07
N ALA A 455 -21.17 -4.20 3.20
CA ALA A 455 -22.51 -3.86 3.66
C ALA A 455 -23.28 -3.02 2.64
N GLY A 456 -22.67 -1.94 2.14
CA GLY A 456 -23.31 -1.01 1.19
C GLY A 456 -23.90 -1.71 -0.05
N PRO A 457 -23.12 -2.48 -0.81
CA PRO A 457 -23.63 -3.25 -1.94
C PRO A 457 -24.71 -4.29 -1.56
N SER A 458 -24.57 -4.96 -0.41
CA SER A 458 -25.61 -5.88 0.08
C SER A 458 -26.94 -5.15 0.25
N ILE A 459 -26.96 -4.01 0.94
CA ILE A 459 -28.18 -3.22 1.16
C ILE A 459 -28.74 -2.71 -0.17
N ALA A 460 -27.87 -2.17 -1.03
CA ALA A 460 -28.27 -1.57 -2.31
C ALA A 460 -29.03 -2.57 -3.21
N TRP A 461 -28.55 -3.81 -3.35
CA TRP A 461 -29.23 -4.80 -4.18
C TRP A 461 -30.62 -5.21 -3.64
N HIS A 462 -30.80 -5.20 -2.33
CA HIS A 462 -32.12 -5.44 -1.72
C HIS A 462 -33.06 -4.25 -1.90
N ALA A 463 -32.55 -3.02 -1.86
CA ALA A 463 -33.32 -1.82 -2.19
C ALA A 463 -33.79 -1.83 -3.66
N VAL A 464 -32.94 -2.31 -4.58
CA VAL A 464 -33.33 -2.51 -5.99
C VAL A 464 -34.43 -3.55 -6.11
N ALA A 465 -34.31 -4.69 -5.42
CA ALA A 465 -35.38 -5.70 -5.42
C ALA A 465 -36.70 -5.16 -4.87
N TYR A 466 -36.63 -4.38 -3.78
CA TYR A 466 -37.79 -3.69 -3.21
C TYR A 466 -38.49 -2.78 -4.21
N ASP A 467 -37.71 -1.95 -4.91
CA ASP A 467 -38.23 -1.03 -5.92
C ASP A 467 -38.87 -1.76 -7.10
N LEU A 468 -38.21 -2.81 -7.59
CA LEU A 468 -38.68 -3.59 -8.74
C LEU A 468 -39.91 -4.46 -8.41
N CYS A 469 -40.06 -4.93 -7.17
CA CYS A 469 -41.14 -5.83 -6.78
C CYS A 469 -42.24 -5.15 -5.97
N TYR A 470 -42.19 -3.82 -5.80
CA TYR A 470 -43.05 -3.07 -4.89
C TYR A 470 -44.54 -3.33 -5.11
N ASP A 471 -45.01 -3.44 -6.35
CA ASP A 471 -46.44 -3.65 -6.64
C ASP A 471 -46.89 -5.10 -6.45
N ALA A 472 -45.96 -6.06 -6.47
CA ALA A 472 -46.26 -7.49 -6.39
C ALA A 472 -46.13 -8.07 -4.98
N TRP A 473 -45.42 -7.39 -4.08
CA TRP A 473 -45.21 -7.86 -2.72
C TRP A 473 -46.36 -7.46 -1.78
N PRO A 474 -46.79 -8.34 -0.88
CA PRO A 474 -47.75 -8.01 0.18
C PRO A 474 -47.28 -6.84 1.06
N ASP A 475 -48.22 -6.01 1.50
CA ASP A 475 -47.97 -4.79 2.29
C ASP A 475 -47.11 -5.00 3.53
N ASP A 476 -47.37 -6.08 4.27
CA ASP A 476 -46.63 -6.46 5.46
C ASP A 476 -45.17 -6.79 5.12
N PHE A 477 -44.94 -7.53 4.03
CA PHE A 477 -43.59 -7.85 3.55
C PHE A 477 -42.88 -6.59 3.07
N ARG A 478 -43.54 -5.71 2.32
CA ARG A 478 -42.96 -4.44 1.88
C ARG A 478 -42.54 -3.57 3.06
N ARG A 479 -43.39 -3.46 4.07
CA ARG A 479 -43.06 -2.71 5.29
C ARG A 479 -41.86 -3.32 6.00
N LYS A 480 -41.79 -4.66 6.10
CA LYS A 480 -40.65 -5.35 6.68
C LYS A 480 -39.35 -5.04 5.92
N VAL A 481 -39.35 -5.12 4.59
CA VAL A 481 -38.17 -4.79 3.77
C VAL A 481 -37.73 -3.34 3.95
N ALA A 482 -38.67 -2.39 3.91
CA ALA A 482 -38.37 -0.98 4.10
C ALA A 482 -37.73 -0.71 5.47
N LEU A 483 -38.30 -1.26 6.54
CA LEU A 483 -37.75 -1.12 7.89
C LEU A 483 -36.38 -1.79 8.04
N SER A 484 -36.18 -2.95 7.40
CA SER A 484 -34.89 -3.64 7.41
C SER A 484 -33.79 -2.83 6.69
N ILE A 485 -34.11 -2.13 5.61
CA ILE A 485 -33.17 -1.23 4.92
C ILE A 485 -32.92 0.04 5.75
N GLN A 486 -34.00 0.68 6.23
CA GLN A 486 -33.92 1.93 6.99
C GLN A 486 -33.14 1.79 8.29
N ASN A 487 -33.39 0.69 9.01
CA ASN A 487 -32.79 0.42 10.33
C ASN A 487 -31.62 -0.56 10.22
N TYR A 488 -30.99 -0.65 9.05
CA TYR A 488 -29.87 -1.55 8.86
C TYR A 488 -28.73 -1.18 9.82
N SER A 489 -28.32 -2.15 10.63
CA SER A 489 -27.18 -2.12 11.52
C SER A 489 -26.57 -3.50 11.44
N ASP A 490 -25.28 -3.58 11.10
CA ASP A 490 -24.55 -4.86 11.09
C ASP A 490 -23.86 -5.17 12.41
#